data_AF-A0A2G5CTU8-F1
#
_entry.id   AF-A0A2G5CTU8-F1
#
_cell.length_a   1.000
_cell.length_b   1.000
_cell.length_c   1.000
_cell.angle_alpha   90.00
_cell.angle_beta   90.00
_cell.angle_gamma   90.00
#
_symmetry.space_group_name_H-M   'P 1'
#
loop_
_entity.id
_entity.type
_entity.pdbx_description
1 polymer ?
#
loop_
_entity_poly.entity_id
_entity_poly.type
_entity_poly.pdbx_seq_one_letter_code
_entity_poly.pdbx_strand_id
1 'polypeptide(L)'
;MGIPSEDVVLINQSENPADPSVITVNCPDKTGLGCDLCRIILFFGLSIVRGDVSTDGKWCYIVFWVVGKPTTRWSLLKKRLMNACPSCSSFSGIYYYKQELEQPKTPDVFLLKFCGFDRKGLLHDVTQVLCELELIIKRVKVSTTPDGTVVDLFFITDTRELLHTKKRKEDTHDHLKAYLGDVMISSEIELVGAEIATCSQGTSFLPPAITEDMFSLELSNEHSSGSSTSNVSVTADNSLSPSHTLIQIICQDHKGLLYDIMRTLKDYNIQISYGRFYIKEQRKCEVDLFVMQADGKKIVDPNKQNSLCSRLRMELFRPLRVAIVSRGPDAELLVANPVELSGKGRPLVFYDITLALKMLKTCIFTAEVGRHVMGGREWEVYRILLDEGDGLSLSWNKIEEEVRKMLMGWE
;
A
#
# COMPACT_ATOMS: atom_id res chain seq x y z
N MET A 1 -1.97 -23.32 29.74
CA MET A 1 -0.65 -23.94 29.47
C MET A 1 -0.39 -23.84 27.98
N GLY A 2 0.46 -22.90 27.58
CA GLY A 2 0.88 -22.72 26.19
C GLY A 2 2.38 -22.97 26.11
N ILE A 3 2.80 -23.77 25.15
CA ILE A 3 4.22 -23.95 24.81
C ILE A 3 4.79 -22.54 24.58
N PRO A 4 5.90 -22.14 25.23
CA PRO A 4 6.57 -20.90 24.90
C PRO A 4 7.23 -21.12 23.54
N SER A 5 6.48 -20.86 22.46
CA SER A 5 7.10 -20.60 21.17
C SER A 5 7.91 -19.31 21.36
N GLU A 6 9.23 -19.42 21.47
CA GLU A 6 10.14 -18.27 21.50
C GLU A 6 9.97 -17.38 20.26
N ASP A 7 9.39 -17.93 19.18
CA ASP A 7 9.11 -17.23 17.94
C ASP A 7 7.78 -16.46 18.02
N VAL A 8 7.89 -15.13 18.11
CA VAL A 8 6.81 -14.13 18.00
C VAL A 8 6.04 -14.26 16.67
N VAL A 9 6.74 -14.70 15.61
CA VAL A 9 6.18 -14.90 14.27
C VAL A 9 6.58 -16.27 13.75
N LEU A 10 5.60 -17.10 13.42
CA LEU A 10 5.77 -18.40 12.79
C LEU A 10 5.25 -18.35 11.35
N ILE A 11 5.97 -18.98 10.43
CA ILE A 11 5.56 -19.10 9.02
C ILE A 11 5.65 -20.57 8.62
N ASN A 12 4.49 -21.18 8.38
CA ASN A 12 4.35 -22.53 7.84
C ASN A 12 4.08 -22.40 6.35
N GLN A 13 5.10 -22.68 5.53
CA GLN A 13 4.99 -22.64 4.08
C GLN A 13 4.27 -23.88 3.58
N SER A 14 3.37 -23.68 2.62
CA SER A 14 2.72 -24.79 1.91
C SER A 14 3.70 -25.43 0.93
N GLU A 15 3.63 -26.75 0.79
CA GLU A 15 4.37 -27.51 -0.23
C GLU A 15 3.76 -27.32 -1.62
N ASN A 16 2.44 -27.12 -1.71
CA ASN A 16 1.74 -26.86 -2.95
C ASN A 16 1.52 -25.36 -3.15
N PRO A 17 1.81 -24.80 -4.35
CA PRO A 17 1.60 -23.38 -4.63
C PRO A 17 0.13 -22.97 -4.66
N ALA A 18 -0.80 -23.92 -4.82
CA ALA A 18 -2.24 -23.68 -4.77
C ALA A 18 -2.78 -23.57 -3.33
N ASP A 19 -2.08 -24.17 -2.37
CA ASP A 19 -2.50 -24.20 -0.97
C ASP A 19 -1.91 -22.99 -0.23
N PRO A 20 -2.69 -22.35 0.66
CA PRO A 20 -2.22 -21.16 1.37
C PRO A 20 -1.16 -21.51 2.41
N SER A 21 -0.11 -20.69 2.47
CA SER A 21 0.85 -20.71 3.58
C SER A 21 0.26 -20.00 4.79
N VAL A 22 0.67 -20.37 6.01
CA VAL A 22 0.13 -19.83 7.26
C VAL A 22 1.16 -18.99 7.99
N ILE A 23 0.81 -17.74 8.30
CA ILE A 23 1.58 -16.84 9.14
C ILE A 23 0.85 -16.70 10.47
N THR A 24 1.51 -17.05 11.57
CA THR A 24 0.99 -16.87 12.93
C THR A 24 1.83 -15.83 13.65
N VAL A 25 1.17 -14.85 14.27
CA VAL A 25 1.79 -13.81 15.09
C VAL A 25 1.21 -13.90 16.49
N ASN A 26 2.09 -14.01 17.48
CA ASN A 26 1.75 -14.05 18.90
C ASN A 26 2.65 -13.06 19.65
N CYS A 27 2.14 -11.87 19.93
CA CYS A 27 2.94 -10.77 20.46
C CYS A 27 2.10 -9.82 21.33
N PRO A 28 2.73 -8.92 22.11
CA PRO A 28 1.99 -7.86 22.79
C PRO A 28 1.22 -7.02 21.78
N ASP A 29 0.04 -6.58 22.17
CA ASP A 29 -0.82 -5.78 21.30
C ASP A 29 -0.37 -4.31 21.28
N LYS A 30 -0.58 -3.66 20.14
CA LYS A 30 -0.47 -2.21 19.99
C LYS A 30 -1.52 -1.72 19.01
N THR A 31 -1.98 -0.49 19.21
CA THR A 31 -2.90 0.16 18.27
C THR A 31 -2.30 0.15 16.85
N GLY A 32 -3.08 -0.38 15.90
CA GLY A 32 -2.70 -0.43 14.49
C GLY A 32 -1.76 -1.58 14.09
N LEU A 33 -1.45 -2.53 14.99
CA LEU A 33 -0.60 -3.69 14.65
C LEU A 33 -1.16 -4.48 13.45
N GLY A 34 -2.46 -4.79 13.44
CA GLY A 34 -3.09 -5.49 12.32
C GLY A 34 -2.91 -4.77 10.97
N CYS A 35 -3.01 -3.43 10.98
CA CYS A 35 -2.75 -2.60 9.79
C CYS A 35 -1.28 -2.71 9.34
N ASP A 36 -0.32 -2.57 10.28
CA ASP A 36 1.11 -2.67 9.98
C ASP A 36 1.46 -4.05 9.38
N LEU A 37 0.93 -5.14 9.96
CA LEU A 37 1.16 -6.51 9.49
C LEU A 37 0.56 -6.74 8.10
N CYS A 38 -0.70 -6.34 7.88
CA CYS A 38 -1.36 -6.45 6.57
C CYS A 38 -0.59 -5.67 5.49
N ARG A 39 -0.09 -4.48 5.85
CA ARG A 39 0.72 -3.66 4.94
C ARG A 39 2.04 -4.35 4.58
N ILE A 40 2.72 -4.98 5.53
CA ILE A 40 3.96 -5.74 5.28
C ILE A 40 3.66 -6.93 4.38
N ILE A 41 2.64 -7.73 4.67
CA ILE A 41 2.24 -8.88 3.85
C ILE A 41 1.97 -8.43 2.40
N LEU A 42 1.21 -7.34 2.24
CA LEU A 42 0.91 -6.75 0.93
C LEU A 42 2.16 -6.25 0.20
N PHE A 43 3.10 -5.63 0.92
CA PHE A 43 4.37 -5.16 0.34
C PHE A 43 5.23 -6.32 -0.20
N PHE A 44 5.14 -7.52 0.38
CA PHE A 44 5.79 -8.72 -0.15
C PHE A 44 5.00 -9.38 -1.29
N GLY A 45 3.94 -8.74 -1.78
CA GLY A 45 3.12 -9.24 -2.89
C GLY A 45 2.26 -10.46 -2.53
N LEU A 46 2.02 -10.68 -1.23
CA LEU A 46 1.17 -11.76 -0.75
C LEU A 46 -0.29 -11.31 -0.64
N SER A 47 -1.21 -12.21 -0.98
CA SER A 47 -2.66 -12.01 -0.83
C SER A 47 -3.16 -12.80 0.38
N ILE A 48 -3.88 -12.13 1.28
CA ILE A 48 -4.49 -12.77 2.46
C ILE A 48 -5.83 -13.35 2.03
N VAL A 49 -6.00 -14.67 2.15
CA VAL A 49 -7.24 -15.38 1.76
C VAL A 49 -8.12 -15.75 2.94
N ARG A 50 -7.52 -15.85 4.13
CA ARG A 50 -8.21 -16.02 5.41
C ARG A 50 -7.41 -15.33 6.51
N GLY A 51 -8.09 -14.84 7.53
CA GLY A 51 -7.47 -14.21 8.68
C GLY A 51 -8.32 -14.43 9.94
N ASP A 52 -7.68 -14.81 11.03
CA ASP A 52 -8.30 -14.89 12.36
C ASP A 52 -7.50 -13.99 13.31
N VAL A 53 -8.16 -13.11 14.06
CA VAL A 53 -7.53 -12.25 15.07
C VAL A 53 -8.27 -12.36 16.39
N SER A 54 -7.51 -12.43 17.48
CA SER A 54 -7.98 -12.39 18.85
C SER A 54 -7.00 -11.56 19.69
N THR A 55 -7.50 -10.61 20.47
CA THR A 55 -6.68 -9.83 21.39
C THR A 55 -7.47 -9.49 22.65
N ASP A 56 -6.77 -9.43 23.78
CA ASP A 56 -7.29 -8.92 25.06
C ASP A 56 -6.89 -7.43 25.29
N GLY A 57 -6.32 -6.78 24.28
CA GLY A 57 -5.78 -5.42 24.32
C GLY A 57 -4.37 -5.33 24.91
N LYS A 58 -3.80 -6.43 25.41
CA LYS A 58 -2.42 -6.53 25.91
C LYS A 58 -1.59 -7.50 25.10
N TRP A 59 -2.19 -8.61 24.67
CA TRP A 59 -1.61 -9.66 23.85
C TRP A 59 -2.55 -9.96 22.70
N CYS A 60 -1.98 -10.18 21.53
CA CYS A 60 -2.72 -10.56 20.35
C CYS A 60 -2.23 -11.90 19.80
N TYR A 61 -3.16 -12.65 19.24
CA TYR A 61 -2.94 -13.84 18.47
C TYR A 61 -3.60 -13.66 17.11
N ILE A 62 -2.79 -13.63 16.06
CA ILE A 62 -3.23 -13.34 14.69
C ILE A 62 -2.75 -14.46 13.77
N VAL A 63 -3.63 -14.98 12.94
CA VAL A 63 -3.30 -15.99 11.93
C VAL A 63 -3.74 -15.49 10.57
N PHE A 64 -2.83 -15.49 9.60
CA PHE A 64 -3.13 -15.19 8.20
C PHE A 64 -2.83 -16.40 7.33
N TRP A 65 -3.76 -16.75 6.47
CA TRP A 65 -3.55 -17.67 5.36
C TRP A 65 -3.25 -16.82 4.13
N VAL A 66 -2.10 -17.04 3.52
CA VAL A 66 -1.57 -16.21 2.45
C VAL A 66 -1.20 -17.02 1.22
N VAL A 67 -1.48 -16.46 0.06
CA VAL A 67 -1.06 -16.98 -1.24
C VAL A 67 -0.06 -16.00 -1.84
N GLY A 68 1.02 -16.52 -2.40
CA GLY A 68 2.16 -15.73 -2.86
C GLY A 68 2.78 -16.24 -4.15
N LYS A 69 3.81 -15.55 -4.61
CA LYS A 69 4.63 -16.00 -5.74
C LYS A 69 5.68 -17.02 -5.24
N PRO A 70 6.15 -17.93 -6.10
CA PRO A 70 7.26 -18.83 -5.76
C PRO A 70 8.54 -18.09 -5.33
N THR A 71 8.70 -16.84 -5.78
CA THR A 71 9.85 -15.98 -5.47
C THR A 71 9.74 -15.22 -4.14
N THR A 72 8.71 -15.49 -3.32
CA THR A 72 8.54 -14.82 -2.03
C THR A 72 9.73 -15.07 -1.10
N ARG A 73 10.32 -13.97 -0.59
CA ARG A 73 11.45 -13.99 0.35
C ARG A 73 10.97 -14.16 1.79
N TRP A 74 10.55 -15.37 2.15
CA TRP A 74 9.93 -15.70 3.44
C TRP A 74 10.79 -15.32 4.66
N SER A 75 12.11 -15.49 4.59
CA SER A 75 13.03 -15.14 5.68
C SER A 75 13.04 -13.64 5.97
N LEU A 76 13.08 -12.81 4.92
CA LEU A 76 13.01 -11.36 5.04
C LEU A 76 11.62 -10.92 5.51
N LEU A 77 10.55 -11.53 5.01
CA LEU A 77 9.19 -11.29 5.48
C LEU A 77 9.05 -11.55 6.98
N LYS A 78 9.52 -12.72 7.48
CA LYS A 78 9.52 -13.03 8.92
C LYS A 78 10.23 -11.95 9.72
N LYS A 79 11.41 -11.50 9.26
CA LYS A 79 12.16 -10.40 9.91
C LYS A 79 11.36 -9.10 9.96
N ARG A 80 10.66 -8.73 8.88
CA ARG A 80 9.84 -7.51 8.84
C ARG A 80 8.62 -7.58 9.74
N LEU A 81 7.95 -8.72 9.77
CA LEU A 81 6.81 -8.95 10.66
C LEU A 81 7.24 -8.90 12.13
N MET A 82 8.37 -9.53 12.48
CA MET A 82 8.93 -9.48 13.84
C MET A 82 9.26 -8.03 14.25
N ASN A 83 9.90 -7.25 13.36
CA ASN A 83 10.22 -5.85 13.65
C ASN A 83 8.96 -4.97 13.84
N ALA A 84 7.82 -5.35 13.30
CA ALA A 84 6.56 -4.63 13.50
C ALA A 84 5.88 -4.95 14.84
N CYS A 85 6.19 -6.12 15.41
CA CYS A 85 5.65 -6.58 16.69
C CYS A 85 6.32 -5.84 17.85
N PRO A 86 5.56 -5.42 18.88
CA PRO A 86 6.14 -4.88 20.10
C PRO A 86 7.04 -5.89 20.83
N SER A 87 8.13 -5.40 21.44
CA SER A 87 9.02 -6.23 22.25
C SER A 87 8.39 -6.57 23.61
N CYS A 88 8.54 -7.82 24.06
CA CYS A 88 8.07 -8.24 25.40
C CYS A 88 8.76 -7.47 26.56
N SER A 89 9.97 -6.94 26.35
CA SER A 89 10.72 -6.15 27.34
C SER A 89 10.08 -4.78 27.62
N SER A 90 9.25 -4.26 26.71
CA SER A 90 8.48 -3.03 26.89
C SER A 90 7.34 -3.15 27.91
N PHE A 91 7.08 -4.36 28.44
CA PHE A 91 6.04 -4.64 29.44
C PHE A 91 6.45 -4.30 30.89
N SER A 92 7.70 -3.85 31.12
CA SER A 92 8.06 -3.25 32.41
C SER A 92 7.32 -1.92 32.50
N GLY A 93 6.32 -1.81 33.40
CA GLY A 93 5.24 -0.80 33.46
C GLY A 93 5.60 0.68 33.59
N ILE A 94 6.79 1.09 33.14
CA ILE A 94 7.28 2.48 33.12
C ILE A 94 7.20 3.09 31.71
N TYR A 95 7.02 2.30 30.63
CA TYR A 95 7.07 2.79 29.24
C TYR A 95 5.72 2.99 28.53
N TYR A 96 4.58 2.74 29.18
CA TYR A 96 3.26 3.05 28.57
C TYR A 96 3.03 4.54 28.31
N TYR A 97 3.90 5.42 28.82
CA TYR A 97 3.87 6.87 28.63
C TYR A 97 5.15 7.45 28.00
N LYS A 98 6.00 6.62 27.37
CA LYS A 98 7.07 7.14 26.51
C LYS A 98 6.71 6.90 25.05
N GLN A 99 5.60 7.49 24.63
CA GLN A 99 5.53 7.94 23.24
C GLN A 99 6.59 9.04 23.16
N GLU A 100 7.80 8.67 22.74
CA GLU A 100 8.83 9.65 22.44
C GLU A 100 8.19 10.64 21.46
N LEU A 101 7.94 11.85 21.97
CA LEU A 101 7.71 13.07 21.20
C LEU A 101 8.99 13.41 20.41
N GLU A 102 9.66 12.42 19.83
CA GLU A 102 10.57 12.65 18.74
C GLU A 102 9.69 13.00 17.56
N GLN A 103 9.75 14.26 17.16
CA GLN A 103 9.20 14.67 15.88
C GLN A 103 9.74 13.69 14.84
N PRO A 104 8.88 13.07 14.01
CA PRO A 104 9.34 12.09 13.04
C PRO A 104 10.41 12.76 12.18
N LYS A 105 11.65 12.26 12.31
CA LYS A 105 12.77 12.73 11.51
C LYS A 105 12.34 12.57 10.05
N THR A 106 12.39 13.65 9.29
CA THR A 106 12.08 13.58 7.86
C THR A 106 13.08 12.61 7.23
N PRO A 107 12.61 11.55 6.54
CA PRO A 107 13.50 10.54 5.99
C PRO A 107 14.44 11.18 4.97
N ASP A 108 15.70 10.78 5.01
CA ASP A 108 16.71 11.25 4.05
C ASP A 108 16.30 10.82 2.63
N VAL A 109 16.26 11.79 1.72
CA VAL A 109 15.97 11.57 0.30
C VAL A 109 17.30 11.45 -0.45
N PHE A 110 17.40 10.42 -1.28
CA PHE A 110 18.56 10.15 -2.12
C PHE A 110 18.19 10.28 -3.59
N LEU A 111 19.12 10.75 -4.41
CA LEU A 111 19.00 10.78 -5.85
C LEU A 111 19.81 9.61 -6.41
N LEU A 112 19.09 8.65 -7.00
CA LEU A 112 19.67 7.62 -7.84
C LEU A 112 19.62 8.12 -9.29
N LYS A 113 20.78 8.41 -9.87
CA LYS A 113 20.96 8.68 -11.29
C LYS A 113 21.21 7.34 -11.98
N PHE A 114 20.34 6.94 -12.89
CA PHE A 114 20.45 5.71 -13.64
C PHE A 114 20.70 6.03 -15.12
N CYS A 115 21.71 5.41 -15.71
CA CYS A 115 22.00 5.51 -17.13
C CYS A 115 22.04 4.13 -17.77
N GLY A 116 21.36 3.96 -18.90
CA GLY A 116 21.29 2.67 -19.59
C GLY A 116 20.76 2.78 -21.02
N PHE A 117 20.73 1.67 -21.74
CA PHE A 117 20.11 1.59 -23.07
C PHE A 117 18.59 1.52 -22.95
N ASP A 118 17.88 2.37 -23.69
CA ASP A 118 16.42 2.41 -23.59
C ASP A 118 15.79 1.10 -24.10
N ARG A 119 14.76 0.64 -23.40
CA ARG A 119 13.88 -0.43 -23.86
C ARG A 119 12.53 -0.34 -23.16
N LYS A 120 11.50 -0.84 -23.84
CA LYS A 120 10.15 -0.92 -23.28
C LYS A 120 10.16 -1.67 -21.95
N GLY A 121 9.59 -1.02 -20.93
CA GLY A 121 9.48 -1.58 -19.57
C GLY A 121 10.73 -1.41 -18.70
N LEU A 122 11.78 -0.73 -19.15
CA LEU A 122 12.99 -0.50 -18.36
C LEU A 122 12.69 0.17 -17.01
N LEU A 123 11.82 1.19 -17.00
CA LEU A 123 11.41 1.86 -15.77
C LEU A 123 10.78 0.89 -14.76
N HIS A 124 9.95 -0.05 -15.22
CA HIS A 124 9.37 -1.06 -14.35
C HIS A 124 10.44 -2.01 -13.81
N ASP A 125 11.41 -2.39 -14.63
CA ASP A 125 12.48 -3.30 -14.24
C ASP A 125 13.38 -2.68 -13.17
N VAL A 126 13.72 -1.39 -13.31
CA VAL A 126 14.40 -0.62 -12.25
C VAL A 126 13.51 -0.53 -11.00
N THR A 127 12.23 -0.22 -11.17
CA THR A 127 11.25 -0.12 -10.07
C THR A 127 11.13 -1.45 -9.30
N GLN A 128 11.19 -2.59 -10.00
CA GLN A 128 11.17 -3.91 -9.40
C GLN A 128 12.37 -4.10 -8.46
N VAL A 129 13.58 -3.82 -8.94
CA VAL A 129 14.81 -3.94 -8.13
C VAL A 129 14.75 -3.02 -6.92
N LEU A 130 14.31 -1.77 -7.10
CA LEU A 130 14.16 -0.82 -5.99
C LEU A 130 13.14 -1.31 -4.94
N CYS A 131 12.00 -1.85 -5.38
CA CYS A 131 11.01 -2.46 -4.48
C CYS A 131 11.58 -3.67 -3.75
N GLU A 132 12.32 -4.55 -4.44
CA GLU A 132 12.99 -5.70 -3.82
C GLU A 132 14.01 -5.26 -2.75
N LEU A 133 14.70 -4.15 -2.98
CA LEU A 133 15.61 -3.57 -2.00
C LEU A 133 14.89 -2.79 -0.89
N GLU A 134 13.58 -2.62 -0.94
CA GLU A 134 12.78 -1.82 -0.01
C GLU A 134 13.12 -0.31 -0.06
N LEU A 135 13.46 0.16 -1.25
CA LEU A 135 13.66 1.57 -1.58
C LEU A 135 12.36 2.13 -2.17
N ILE A 136 11.84 3.19 -1.57
CA ILE A 136 10.58 3.83 -1.99
C ILE A 136 10.89 4.97 -2.93
N ILE A 137 10.30 4.94 -4.12
CA ILE A 137 10.37 6.03 -5.09
C ILE A 137 9.40 7.14 -4.70
N LYS A 138 9.91 8.37 -4.58
CA LYS A 138 9.15 9.61 -4.36
C LYS A 138 8.92 10.39 -5.64
N ARG A 139 9.86 10.33 -6.58
CA ARG A 139 9.75 11.00 -7.87
C ARG A 139 10.67 10.34 -8.88
N VAL A 140 10.26 10.29 -10.13
CA VAL A 140 11.08 9.86 -11.26
C VAL A 140 10.96 10.86 -12.40
N LYS A 141 12.11 11.30 -12.91
CA LYS A 141 12.17 11.95 -14.21
C LYS A 141 12.83 10.97 -15.17
N VAL A 142 12.11 10.62 -16.22
CA VAL A 142 12.62 9.77 -17.30
C VAL A 142 13.07 10.69 -18.43
N SER A 143 14.20 10.39 -19.04
CA SER A 143 14.69 11.19 -20.17
C SER A 143 15.43 10.30 -21.14
N THR A 144 14.87 10.09 -22.32
CA THR A 144 15.52 9.38 -23.42
C THR A 144 16.33 10.38 -24.25
N THR A 145 17.60 10.08 -24.47
CA THR A 145 18.50 10.89 -25.30
C THR A 145 18.45 10.43 -26.76
N PRO A 146 18.81 11.31 -27.73
CA PRO A 146 18.74 10.98 -29.16
C PRO A 146 19.60 9.79 -29.61
N ASP A 147 20.59 9.39 -28.81
CA ASP A 147 21.46 8.24 -29.05
C ASP A 147 20.83 6.89 -28.60
N GLY A 148 19.60 6.91 -28.09
CA GLY A 148 18.88 5.73 -27.63
C GLY A 148 19.24 5.28 -26.21
N THR A 149 19.97 6.09 -25.45
CA THR A 149 20.17 5.88 -24.01
C THR A 149 19.10 6.59 -23.18
N VAL A 150 18.97 6.19 -21.91
CA VAL A 150 18.11 6.87 -20.93
C VAL A 150 18.96 7.41 -19.79
N VAL A 151 18.56 8.57 -19.28
CA VAL A 151 19.08 9.16 -18.05
C VAL A 151 17.90 9.41 -17.11
N ASP A 152 17.69 8.44 -16.22
CA ASP A 152 16.57 8.46 -15.29
C ASP A 152 17.03 8.95 -13.91
N LEU A 153 16.25 9.86 -13.33
CA LEU A 153 16.52 10.47 -12.03
C LEU A 153 15.47 10.03 -11.02
N PHE A 154 15.83 9.09 -10.15
CA PHE A 154 14.97 8.55 -9.10
C PHE A 154 15.26 9.24 -7.76
N PHE A 155 14.26 9.93 -7.21
CA PHE A 155 14.30 10.41 -5.83
C PHE A 155 13.73 9.31 -4.94
N ILE A 156 14.55 8.73 -4.07
CA ILE A 156 14.23 7.53 -3.29
C ILE A 156 14.48 7.73 -1.80
N THR A 157 13.71 7.03 -0.97
CA THR A 157 13.92 6.92 0.48
C THR A 157 14.14 5.46 0.86
N ASP A 158 15.05 5.18 1.79
CA ASP A 158 15.34 3.82 2.25
C ASP A 158 14.54 3.46 3.50
N THR A 159 13.66 2.47 3.39
CA THR A 159 12.90 1.98 4.56
C THR A 159 13.77 1.34 5.64
N ARG A 160 15.00 0.96 5.29
CA ARG A 160 15.98 0.43 6.23
C ARG A 160 16.82 1.53 6.87
N GLU A 161 16.74 2.77 6.36
CA GLU A 161 17.55 3.92 6.78
C GLU A 161 19.06 3.67 6.68
N LEU A 162 19.51 2.80 5.76
CA LEU A 162 20.93 2.43 5.62
C LEU A 162 21.59 3.02 4.36
N LEU A 163 20.84 3.68 3.47
CA LEU A 163 21.35 4.16 2.18
C LEU A 163 22.37 5.29 2.28
N HIS A 164 22.53 5.88 3.47
CA HIS A 164 23.66 6.77 3.78
C HIS A 164 25.01 6.02 3.80
N THR A 165 25.00 4.70 4.04
CA THR A 165 26.22 3.88 4.10
C THR A 165 26.72 3.49 2.70
N LYS A 166 28.05 3.41 2.55
CA LYS A 166 28.69 2.99 1.29
C LYS A 166 28.26 1.58 0.87
N LYS A 167 28.23 0.64 1.82
CA LYS A 167 27.83 -0.75 1.59
C LYS A 167 26.42 -0.86 1.01
N ARG A 168 25.44 -0.14 1.56
CA ARG A 168 24.06 -0.18 1.06
C ARG A 168 23.94 0.38 -0.37
N LYS A 169 24.75 1.38 -0.71
CA LYS A 169 24.80 1.94 -2.07
C LYS A 169 25.44 0.95 -3.05
N GLU A 170 26.55 0.33 -2.66
CA GLU A 170 27.23 -0.73 -3.44
C GLU A 170 26.30 -1.93 -3.66
N ASP A 171 25.68 -2.44 -2.59
CA ASP A 171 24.68 -3.52 -2.68
C ASP A 171 23.55 -3.15 -3.67
N THR A 172 23.08 -1.89 -3.66
CA THR A 172 22.02 -1.42 -4.56
C THR A 172 22.49 -1.40 -6.02
N HIS A 173 23.71 -0.91 -6.28
CA HIS A 173 24.32 -0.92 -7.60
C HIS A 173 24.49 -2.36 -8.12
N ASP A 174 24.97 -3.27 -7.28
CA ASP A 174 25.20 -4.67 -7.65
C ASP A 174 23.90 -5.40 -8.01
N HIS A 175 22.80 -5.14 -7.28
CA HIS A 175 21.49 -5.71 -7.61
C HIS A 175 20.93 -5.15 -8.92
N LEU A 176 21.09 -3.85 -9.18
CA LEU A 176 20.69 -3.24 -10.45
C LEU A 176 21.50 -3.83 -11.61
N LYS A 177 22.82 -3.96 -11.45
CA LYS A 177 23.71 -4.55 -12.45
C LYS A 177 23.38 -6.02 -12.72
N ALA A 178 23.13 -6.80 -11.66
CA ALA A 178 22.79 -8.21 -11.77
C ALA A 178 21.45 -8.45 -12.49
N TYR A 179 20.45 -7.59 -12.25
CA TYR A 179 19.13 -7.72 -12.86
C TYR A 179 19.07 -7.16 -14.29
N LEU A 180 19.72 -6.02 -14.55
CA LEU A 180 19.64 -5.32 -15.84
C LEU A 180 20.75 -5.71 -16.81
N GLY A 181 21.85 -6.29 -16.32
CA GLY A 181 22.98 -6.74 -17.13
C GLY A 181 23.62 -5.61 -17.94
N ASP A 182 23.83 -5.86 -19.22
CA ASP A 182 24.49 -4.94 -20.16
C ASP A 182 23.63 -3.72 -20.51
N VAL A 183 22.34 -3.72 -20.14
CA VAL A 183 21.46 -2.55 -20.31
C VAL A 183 21.93 -1.39 -19.44
N MET A 184 22.48 -1.67 -18.26
CA MET A 184 22.92 -0.65 -17.32
C MET A 184 24.35 -0.19 -17.61
N ILE A 185 24.48 1.09 -17.97
CA ILE A 185 25.75 1.77 -18.21
C ILE A 185 26.34 2.24 -16.87
N SER A 186 25.57 2.99 -16.08
CA SER A 186 26.00 3.47 -14.77
C SER A 186 24.82 3.67 -13.81
N SER A 187 25.12 3.67 -12.51
CA SER A 187 24.18 4.14 -11.50
C SER A 187 24.90 4.81 -10.34
N GLU A 188 24.46 6.01 -9.96
CA GLU A 188 25.08 6.82 -8.91
C GLU A 188 24.04 7.21 -7.87
N ILE A 189 24.40 7.13 -6.57
CA ILE A 189 23.48 7.45 -5.46
C ILE A 189 24.07 8.56 -4.59
N GLU A 190 23.40 9.70 -4.61
CA GLU A 190 23.78 10.91 -3.88
C GLU A 190 22.73 11.26 -2.83
N LEU A 191 23.15 11.83 -1.69
CA LEU A 191 22.22 12.38 -0.72
C LEU A 191 21.72 13.73 -1.23
N VAL A 192 20.40 13.94 -1.22
CA VAL A 192 19.79 15.19 -1.66
C VAL A 192 19.75 16.17 -0.49
N GLY A 193 20.21 17.40 -0.70
CA GLY A 193 20.14 18.46 0.31
C GLY A 193 18.70 18.75 0.76
N ALA A 194 18.54 19.17 2.02
CA ALA A 194 17.23 19.39 2.65
C ALA A 194 16.30 20.33 1.85
N GLU A 195 16.87 21.24 1.07
CA GLU A 195 16.17 22.23 0.24
C GLU A 195 15.44 21.64 -0.97
N ILE A 196 15.86 20.45 -1.45
CA ILE A 196 15.20 19.72 -2.55
C ILE A 196 14.29 18.62 -1.98
N ALA A 197 14.54 18.15 -0.75
CA ALA A 197 13.68 17.18 -0.05
C ALA A 197 12.29 17.76 0.29
N THR A 198 12.19 19.09 0.49
CA THR A 198 10.92 19.81 0.67
C THR A 198 10.04 19.82 -0.60
N CYS A 199 10.58 19.49 -1.78
CA CYS A 199 9.81 19.27 -3.01
C CYS A 199 8.97 17.97 -2.99
N SER A 200 8.85 17.30 -1.85
CA SER A 200 7.88 16.21 -1.60
C SER A 200 6.43 16.71 -1.56
N GLN A 201 6.23 18.02 -1.36
CA GLN A 201 4.96 18.67 -1.67
C GLN A 201 4.86 18.72 -3.18
N GLY A 202 4.07 17.81 -3.78
CA GLY A 202 3.80 17.84 -5.22
C GLY A 202 3.31 19.23 -5.62
N THR A 203 3.44 19.60 -6.90
CA THR A 203 2.92 20.90 -7.36
C THR A 203 1.51 21.12 -6.81
N SER A 204 1.28 22.21 -6.08
CA SER A 204 0.05 22.46 -5.30
C SER A 204 -1.24 22.48 -6.14
N PHE A 205 -1.12 22.43 -7.47
CA PHE A 205 -2.22 22.47 -8.41
C PHE A 205 -2.47 21.07 -9.00
N LEU A 206 -3.52 20.42 -8.51
CA LEU A 206 -4.22 19.37 -9.25
C LEU A 206 -5.22 20.05 -10.21
N PRO A 207 -5.45 19.51 -11.43
CA PRO A 207 -6.45 20.08 -12.33
C PRO A 207 -7.84 20.14 -11.67
N PRO A 208 -8.54 21.30 -11.66
CA PRO A 208 -9.82 21.47 -10.96
C PRO A 208 -10.93 20.51 -11.40
N ALA A 209 -10.90 20.08 -12.66
CA ALA A 209 -11.90 19.17 -13.25
C ALA A 209 -11.92 17.76 -12.59
N ILE A 210 -10.91 17.44 -11.77
CA ILE A 210 -10.73 16.11 -11.18
C ILE A 210 -10.91 16.17 -9.67
N THR A 211 -10.68 17.33 -9.05
CA THR A 211 -10.65 17.45 -7.60
C THR A 211 -11.99 17.14 -6.93
N GLU A 212 -13.12 17.43 -7.57
CA GLU A 212 -14.44 17.12 -7.01
C GLU A 212 -14.84 15.66 -7.27
N ASP A 213 -14.74 15.14 -8.49
CA ASP A 213 -15.13 13.75 -8.81
C ASP A 213 -14.18 12.70 -8.22
N MET A 214 -12.88 13.01 -8.18
CA MET A 214 -11.86 12.11 -7.66
C MET A 214 -11.65 12.25 -6.16
N PHE A 215 -12.17 13.27 -5.47
CA PHE A 215 -12.06 13.37 -3.99
C PHE A 215 -13.38 13.58 -3.26
N SER A 216 -14.51 13.57 -3.96
CA SER A 216 -15.84 13.50 -3.34
C SER A 216 -15.93 12.32 -2.38
N LEU A 217 -16.44 12.63 -1.19
CA LEU A 217 -16.69 11.70 -0.09
C LEU A 217 -18.14 11.21 -0.08
N GLU A 218 -19.00 11.84 -0.88
CA GLU A 218 -20.41 11.48 -1.02
C GLU A 218 -20.55 10.42 -2.11
N LEU A 219 -21.09 9.25 -1.76
CA LEU A 219 -21.63 8.33 -2.74
C LEU A 219 -22.88 8.99 -3.34
N SER A 220 -22.74 9.68 -4.47
CA SER A 220 -23.92 10.11 -5.22
C SER A 220 -24.69 8.84 -5.62
N ASN A 221 -25.96 8.79 -5.23
CA ASN A 221 -26.82 7.63 -5.49
C ASN A 221 -27.32 7.57 -6.94
N GLU A 222 -26.67 8.30 -7.85
CA GLU A 222 -27.12 8.53 -9.21
C GLU A 222 -25.90 8.46 -10.15
N HIS A 223 -25.70 7.30 -10.75
CA HIS A 223 -25.45 7.09 -12.18
C HIS A 223 -25.23 5.59 -12.42
N SER A 224 -26.36 4.91 -12.58
CA SER A 224 -26.48 3.61 -13.23
C SER A 224 -26.12 3.74 -14.71
N SER A 225 -24.83 3.72 -15.03
CA SER A 225 -24.36 3.48 -16.39
C SER A 225 -23.07 2.66 -16.39
N GLY A 226 -23.24 1.33 -16.51
CA GLY A 226 -22.33 0.47 -17.27
C GLY A 226 -20.94 0.16 -16.70
N SER A 227 -20.82 -0.24 -15.43
CA SER A 227 -19.74 -1.16 -14.98
C SER A 227 -20.11 -1.73 -13.60
N SER A 228 -19.77 -2.99 -13.34
CA SER A 228 -20.26 -3.82 -12.23
C SER A 228 -20.34 -3.07 -10.89
N THR A 229 -21.56 -2.93 -10.35
CA THR A 229 -21.80 -2.38 -9.00
C THR A 229 -21.10 -3.27 -7.97
N SER A 230 -19.98 -2.82 -7.41
CA SER A 230 -19.37 -3.46 -6.25
C SER A 230 -20.31 -3.27 -5.06
N ASN A 231 -21.12 -4.29 -4.77
CA ASN A 231 -22.06 -4.28 -3.66
C ASN A 231 -21.29 -4.43 -2.33
N VAL A 232 -20.71 -3.33 -1.85
CA VAL A 232 -20.09 -3.26 -0.52
C VAL A 232 -21.20 -3.06 0.51
N SER A 233 -21.45 -4.10 1.31
CA SER A 233 -22.31 -4.03 2.48
C SER A 233 -21.44 -3.94 3.73
N VAL A 234 -21.77 -3.00 4.62
CA VAL A 234 -21.20 -2.90 5.95
C VAL A 234 -22.35 -2.75 6.92
N THR A 235 -22.43 -3.56 7.96
CA THR A 235 -23.50 -3.48 8.98
C THR A 235 -22.89 -3.47 10.37
N ALA A 236 -23.55 -2.79 11.30
CA ALA A 236 -23.19 -2.80 12.71
C ALA A 236 -24.29 -3.51 13.50
N ASP A 237 -23.91 -4.44 14.36
CA ASP A 237 -24.82 -5.14 15.25
C ASP A 237 -24.32 -5.10 16.70
N ASN A 238 -25.25 -4.78 17.59
CA ASN A 238 -25.02 -4.73 19.02
C ASN A 238 -25.72 -5.88 19.79
N SER A 239 -26.39 -6.81 19.12
CA SER A 239 -27.13 -7.90 19.76
C SER A 239 -26.26 -9.08 20.19
N LEU A 240 -25.18 -9.37 19.45
CA LEU A 240 -24.37 -10.58 19.60
C LEU A 240 -23.29 -10.54 20.69
N SER A 241 -23.08 -9.39 21.34
CA SER A 241 -22.11 -9.26 22.42
C SER A 241 -22.53 -8.15 23.39
N PRO A 242 -22.43 -8.33 24.72
CA PRO A 242 -22.73 -7.25 25.67
C PRO A 242 -21.69 -6.13 25.64
N SER A 243 -20.44 -6.43 25.25
CA SER A 243 -19.29 -5.51 25.38
C SER A 243 -18.74 -4.99 24.05
N HIS A 244 -19.05 -5.63 22.92
CA HIS A 244 -18.50 -5.27 21.61
C HIS A 244 -19.60 -4.95 20.60
N THR A 245 -19.28 -4.11 19.62
CA THR A 245 -20.09 -3.92 18.40
C THR A 245 -19.54 -4.87 17.35
N LEU A 246 -20.39 -5.69 16.74
CA LEU A 246 -20.02 -6.47 15.56
C LEU A 246 -20.12 -5.58 14.32
N ILE A 247 -19.04 -5.46 13.56
CA ILE A 247 -19.04 -4.89 12.22
C ILE A 247 -18.91 -6.03 11.23
N GLN A 248 -19.91 -6.20 10.38
CA GLN A 248 -19.89 -7.20 9.31
C GLN A 248 -19.69 -6.50 7.97
N ILE A 249 -18.76 -7.00 7.18
CA ILE A 249 -18.39 -6.46 5.87
C ILE A 249 -18.54 -7.56 4.84
N ILE A 250 -19.30 -7.29 3.80
CA ILE A 250 -19.44 -8.16 2.63
C ILE A 250 -19.07 -7.33 1.41
N CYS A 251 -18.03 -7.75 0.69
CA CYS A 251 -17.54 -7.03 -0.49
C CYS A 251 -16.88 -7.97 -1.48
N GLN A 252 -16.54 -7.46 -2.66
CA GLN A 252 -15.69 -8.17 -3.60
C GLN A 252 -14.23 -8.07 -3.15
N ASP A 253 -13.51 -9.18 -3.22
CA ASP A 253 -12.10 -9.24 -2.89
C ASP A 253 -11.26 -8.43 -3.89
N HIS A 254 -10.22 -7.80 -3.34
CA HIS A 254 -9.22 -7.08 -4.10
C HIS A 254 -7.89 -7.15 -3.36
N LYS A 255 -6.81 -6.97 -4.11
CA LYS A 255 -5.44 -6.88 -3.58
C LYS A 255 -5.43 -5.88 -2.43
N GLY A 256 -4.96 -6.29 -1.24
CA GLY A 256 -4.86 -5.39 -0.08
C GLY A 256 -6.17 -5.08 0.65
N LEU A 257 -7.28 -5.78 0.39
CA LEU A 257 -8.57 -5.58 1.06
C LEU A 257 -8.45 -5.50 2.59
N LEU A 258 -7.78 -6.47 3.23
CA LEU A 258 -7.65 -6.47 4.68
C LEU A 258 -6.81 -5.28 5.19
N TYR A 259 -5.82 -4.82 4.42
CA TYR A 259 -5.09 -3.59 4.75
C TYR A 259 -6.01 -2.37 4.70
N ASP A 260 -6.86 -2.24 3.68
CA ASP A 260 -7.77 -1.11 3.54
C ASP A 260 -8.80 -1.04 4.69
N ILE A 261 -9.32 -2.20 5.14
CA ILE A 261 -10.18 -2.32 6.32
C ILE A 261 -9.42 -1.92 7.58
N MET A 262 -8.28 -2.55 7.85
CA MET A 262 -7.50 -2.34 9.07
C MET A 262 -6.97 -0.91 9.19
N ARG A 263 -6.60 -0.29 8.07
CA ARG A 263 -6.22 1.12 7.98
C ARG A 263 -7.36 2.03 8.41
N THR A 264 -8.55 1.79 7.87
CA THR A 264 -9.74 2.61 8.20
C THR A 264 -10.06 2.52 9.69
N LEU A 265 -9.99 1.32 10.28
CA LEU A 265 -10.20 1.13 11.71
C LEU A 265 -9.11 1.81 12.56
N LYS A 266 -7.85 1.71 12.15
CA LYS A 266 -6.70 2.39 12.78
C LYS A 266 -6.88 3.92 12.77
N ASP A 267 -7.21 4.51 11.63
CA ASP A 267 -7.39 5.96 11.48
C ASP A 267 -8.55 6.50 12.34
N TYR A 268 -9.57 5.66 12.61
CA TYR A 268 -10.71 5.99 13.48
C TYR A 268 -10.52 5.56 14.94
N ASN A 269 -9.33 5.07 15.30
CA ASN A 269 -8.99 4.58 16.64
C ASN A 269 -9.98 3.54 17.18
N ILE A 270 -10.43 2.64 16.29
CA ILE A 270 -11.30 1.51 16.61
C ILE A 270 -10.44 0.29 16.94
N GLN A 271 -10.67 -0.29 18.12
CA GLN A 271 -9.98 -1.48 18.59
C GLN A 271 -10.73 -2.73 18.16
N ILE A 272 -10.02 -3.73 17.67
CA ILE A 272 -10.58 -5.04 17.32
C ILE A 272 -10.27 -5.98 18.46
N SER A 273 -11.25 -6.70 18.99
CA SER A 273 -11.05 -7.75 19.99
C SER A 273 -11.02 -9.13 19.37
N TYR A 274 -11.94 -9.37 18.43
CA TYR A 274 -12.00 -10.60 17.65
C TYR A 274 -12.31 -10.26 16.21
N GLY A 275 -11.75 -11.02 15.28
CA GLY A 275 -12.01 -10.82 13.87
C GLY A 275 -11.84 -12.11 13.09
N ARG A 276 -12.70 -12.28 12.10
CA ARG A 276 -12.61 -13.33 11.09
C ARG A 276 -12.72 -12.72 9.72
N PHE A 277 -11.85 -13.15 8.83
CA PHE A 277 -11.80 -12.77 7.44
C PHE A 277 -11.69 -14.05 6.62
N TYR A 278 -12.50 -14.18 5.58
CA TYR A 278 -12.34 -15.27 4.63
C TYR A 278 -12.93 -14.91 3.27
N ILE A 279 -12.30 -15.44 2.23
CA ILE A 279 -12.77 -15.31 0.85
C ILE A 279 -13.62 -16.55 0.53
N LYS A 280 -14.86 -16.33 0.10
CA LYS A 280 -15.78 -17.34 -0.45
C LYS A 280 -15.56 -17.51 -1.95
N GLU A 281 -16.32 -18.43 -2.55
CA GLU A 281 -16.38 -18.60 -4.00
C GLU A 281 -16.69 -17.28 -4.73
N GLN A 282 -16.23 -17.15 -5.98
CA GLN A 282 -16.45 -15.97 -6.83
C GLN A 282 -15.90 -14.65 -6.27
N ARG A 283 -14.80 -14.69 -5.50
CA ARG A 283 -14.15 -13.49 -4.91
C ARG A 283 -15.06 -12.71 -3.96
N LYS A 284 -16.11 -13.32 -3.40
CA LYS A 284 -16.92 -12.68 -2.36
C LYS A 284 -16.21 -12.80 -1.02
N CYS A 285 -15.88 -11.70 -0.38
CA CYS A 285 -15.27 -11.67 0.94
C CYS A 285 -16.32 -11.43 2.02
N GLU A 286 -16.18 -12.13 3.15
CA GLU A 286 -16.90 -11.82 4.38
C GLU A 286 -15.92 -11.58 5.53
N VAL A 287 -16.19 -10.50 6.27
CA VAL A 287 -15.38 -10.07 7.42
C VAL A 287 -16.30 -9.78 8.58
N ASP A 288 -16.06 -10.42 9.72
CA ASP A 288 -16.77 -10.20 10.97
C ASP A 288 -15.77 -9.68 12.00
N LEU A 289 -15.98 -8.46 12.50
CA LEU A 289 -15.10 -7.81 13.46
C LEU A 289 -15.85 -7.40 14.72
N PHE A 290 -15.50 -7.95 15.87
CA PHE A 290 -15.95 -7.47 17.16
C PHE A 290 -15.05 -6.32 17.59
N VAL A 291 -15.60 -5.11 17.64
CA VAL A 291 -14.85 -3.88 17.86
C VAL A 291 -15.33 -3.09 19.08
N MET A 292 -14.44 -2.24 19.57
CA MET A 292 -14.67 -1.26 20.63
C MET A 292 -14.10 0.10 20.23
N GLN A 293 -14.60 1.16 20.87
CA GLN A 293 -13.97 2.47 20.83
C GLN A 293 -12.67 2.47 21.63
N ALA A 294 -11.86 3.50 21.45
CA ALA A 294 -10.61 3.70 22.18
C ALA A 294 -10.75 3.74 23.71
N ASP A 295 -11.94 4.08 24.23
CA ASP A 295 -12.24 4.05 25.67
C ASP A 295 -12.61 2.65 26.18
N GLY A 296 -12.47 1.62 25.34
CA GLY A 296 -12.81 0.23 25.64
C GLY A 296 -14.31 -0.04 25.67
N LYS A 297 -15.16 0.91 25.25
CA LYS A 297 -16.60 0.73 25.22
C LYS A 297 -17.10 0.38 23.83
N LYS A 298 -18.18 -0.39 23.82
CA LYS A 298 -19.02 -0.62 22.66
C LYS A 298 -19.48 0.67 21.97
N ILE A 299 -19.63 0.63 20.65
CA ILE A 299 -20.20 1.75 19.88
C ILE A 299 -21.73 1.68 19.99
N VAL A 300 -22.32 2.42 20.92
CA VAL A 300 -23.77 2.43 21.14
C VAL A 300 -24.48 3.53 20.33
N ASP A 301 -23.80 4.65 20.10
CA ASP A 301 -24.34 5.78 19.35
C ASP A 301 -24.56 5.41 17.87
N PRO A 302 -25.81 5.41 17.36
CA PRO A 302 -26.10 5.10 15.97
C PRO A 302 -25.39 6.01 14.97
N ASN A 303 -25.14 7.28 15.33
CA ASN A 303 -24.44 8.21 14.43
C ASN A 303 -22.98 7.81 14.25
N LYS A 304 -22.31 7.36 15.32
CA LYS A 304 -20.94 6.84 15.25
C LYS A 304 -20.87 5.53 14.46
N GLN A 305 -21.84 4.63 14.65
CA GLN A 305 -21.94 3.40 13.87
C GLN A 305 -22.12 3.69 12.39
N ASN A 306 -23.07 4.57 12.05
CA ASN A 306 -23.35 4.97 10.67
C ASN A 306 -22.14 5.66 10.04
N SER A 307 -21.46 6.55 10.76
CA SER A 307 -20.23 7.21 10.29
C SER A 307 -19.12 6.21 9.97
N LEU A 308 -18.86 5.25 10.88
CA LEU A 308 -17.87 4.21 10.66
C LEU A 308 -18.24 3.29 9.49
N CYS A 309 -19.51 2.85 9.41
CA CYS A 309 -19.98 1.99 8.34
C CYS A 309 -19.91 2.68 6.98
N SER A 310 -20.37 3.95 6.89
CA SER A 310 -20.28 4.75 5.67
C SER A 310 -18.83 4.97 5.26
N ARG A 311 -17.94 5.17 6.23
CA ARG A 311 -16.51 5.28 5.93
C ARG A 311 -15.97 4.01 5.32
N LEU A 312 -16.17 2.86 5.98
CA LEU A 312 -15.72 1.57 5.46
C LEU A 312 -16.30 1.30 4.06
N ARG A 313 -17.59 1.58 3.83
CA ARG A 313 -18.19 1.43 2.50
C ARG A 313 -17.47 2.26 1.44
N MET A 314 -17.21 3.54 1.73
CA MET A 314 -16.54 4.43 0.79
C MET A 314 -15.09 3.98 0.49
N GLU A 315 -14.32 3.61 1.53
CA GLU A 315 -12.93 3.15 1.35
C GLU A 315 -12.85 1.84 0.57
N LEU A 316 -13.83 0.95 0.73
CA LEU A 316 -13.86 -0.33 0.03
C LEU A 316 -14.48 -0.25 -1.36
N PHE A 317 -15.32 0.74 -1.62
CA PHE A 317 -15.92 0.95 -2.93
C PHE A 317 -14.87 1.42 -3.97
N ARG A 318 -13.99 2.35 -3.56
CA ARG A 318 -12.87 2.85 -4.39
C ARG A 318 -11.59 2.98 -3.56
N PRO A 319 -10.90 1.87 -3.25
CA PRO A 319 -9.68 1.89 -2.42
C PRO A 319 -8.56 2.73 -3.04
N LEU A 320 -8.48 2.70 -4.36
CA LEU A 320 -7.61 3.53 -5.18
C LEU A 320 -8.45 4.24 -6.24
N ARG A 321 -8.15 5.51 -6.49
CA ARG A 321 -8.87 6.32 -7.47
C ARG A 321 -7.96 6.53 -8.68
N VAL A 322 -8.39 6.04 -9.84
CA VAL A 322 -7.65 6.07 -11.10
C VAL A 322 -8.45 6.92 -12.08
N ALA A 323 -7.77 7.83 -12.77
CA ALA A 323 -8.34 8.67 -13.82
C ALA A 323 -7.25 9.02 -14.85
N ILE A 324 -7.64 9.22 -16.10
CA ILE A 324 -6.76 9.77 -17.14
C ILE A 324 -7.30 11.13 -17.57
N VAL A 325 -6.42 12.11 -17.70
CA VAL A 325 -6.78 13.46 -18.12
C VAL A 325 -5.90 13.99 -19.22
N SER A 326 -6.50 14.81 -20.09
CA SER A 326 -5.79 15.53 -21.13
C SER A 326 -4.97 16.67 -20.50
N ARG A 327 -3.68 16.73 -20.83
CA ARG A 327 -2.77 17.83 -20.49
C ARG A 327 -2.24 18.45 -21.78
N GLY A 328 -3.13 19.09 -22.54
CA GLY A 328 -2.79 19.61 -23.86
C GLY A 328 -2.71 18.47 -24.88
N PRO A 329 -1.58 18.28 -25.60
CA PRO A 329 -1.41 17.15 -26.51
C PRO A 329 -1.15 15.82 -25.80
N ASP A 330 -0.76 15.85 -24.52
CA ASP A 330 -0.33 14.66 -23.80
C ASP A 330 -1.45 14.14 -22.86
N ALA A 331 -1.41 12.84 -22.55
CA ALA A 331 -2.26 12.23 -21.53
C ALA A 331 -1.51 12.10 -20.18
N GLU A 332 -2.18 12.47 -19.09
CA GLU A 332 -1.70 12.30 -17.73
C GLU A 332 -2.57 11.29 -16.98
N LEU A 333 -1.97 10.17 -16.59
CA LEU A 333 -2.57 9.18 -15.69
C LEU A 333 -2.40 9.63 -14.24
N LEU A 334 -3.51 9.68 -13.52
CA LEU A 334 -3.57 10.00 -12.10
C LEU A 334 -4.03 8.79 -11.31
N VAL A 335 -3.29 8.44 -10.27
CA VAL A 335 -3.70 7.46 -9.27
C VAL A 335 -3.61 8.10 -7.89
N ALA A 336 -4.71 8.22 -7.17
CA ALA A 336 -4.71 8.65 -5.77
C ALA A 336 -4.83 7.46 -4.83
N ASN A 337 -3.87 7.39 -3.92
CA ASN A 337 -3.75 6.42 -2.86
C ASN A 337 -4.01 7.09 -1.50
N PRO A 338 -5.01 6.64 -0.73
CA PRO A 338 -5.20 7.09 0.63
C PRO A 338 -3.95 6.88 1.50
N VAL A 339 -3.60 7.87 2.31
CA VAL A 339 -2.49 7.76 3.27
C VAL A 339 -3.04 7.58 4.68
N GLU A 340 -2.46 6.65 5.44
CA GLU A 340 -2.66 6.50 6.89
C GLU A 340 -2.31 7.80 7.62
N LEU A 341 -2.92 8.05 8.79
CA LEU A 341 -2.50 9.17 9.66
C LEU A 341 -1.02 9.09 10.07
N SER A 342 -0.41 7.89 10.05
CA SER A 342 1.04 7.73 10.25
C SER A 342 1.89 8.04 9.01
N GLY A 343 1.30 8.63 7.97
CA GLY A 343 1.99 9.01 6.75
C GLY A 343 2.41 7.83 5.86
N LYS A 344 1.78 6.65 5.98
CA LYS A 344 2.09 5.48 5.14
C LYS A 344 0.93 5.24 4.17
N GLY A 345 1.23 5.20 2.87
CA GLY A 345 0.26 4.78 1.86
C GLY A 345 0.29 3.27 1.64
N ARG A 346 -0.66 2.81 0.83
CA ARG A 346 -0.66 1.44 0.28
C ARG A 346 0.67 1.16 -0.44
N PRO A 347 1.34 0.03 -0.15
CA PRO A 347 2.59 -0.34 -0.81
C PRO A 347 2.35 -0.79 -2.25
N LEU A 348 3.42 -0.82 -3.04
CA LEU A 348 3.48 -1.34 -4.42
C LEU A 348 2.61 -0.61 -5.46
N VAL A 349 1.94 0.50 -5.12
CA VAL A 349 1.08 1.23 -6.09
C VAL A 349 1.89 1.64 -7.33
N PHE A 350 3.06 2.26 -7.17
CA PHE A 350 3.89 2.64 -8.32
C PHE A 350 4.44 1.42 -9.10
N TYR A 351 4.76 0.33 -8.40
CA TYR A 351 5.16 -0.93 -9.03
C TYR A 351 4.05 -1.48 -9.92
N ASP A 352 2.82 -1.51 -9.42
CA ASP A 352 1.65 -2.01 -10.15
C ASP A 352 1.31 -1.11 -11.34
N ILE A 353 1.42 0.22 -11.21
CA ILE A 353 1.19 1.13 -12.33
C ILE A 353 2.23 0.91 -13.44
N THR A 354 3.52 0.89 -13.09
CA THR A 354 4.59 0.66 -14.07
C THR A 354 4.50 -0.73 -14.72
N LEU A 355 4.03 -1.75 -13.98
CA LEU A 355 3.78 -3.09 -14.51
C LEU A 355 2.63 -3.08 -15.53
N ALA A 356 1.50 -2.44 -15.19
CA ALA A 356 0.36 -2.32 -16.09
C ALA A 356 0.76 -1.62 -17.39
N LEU A 357 1.45 -0.49 -17.30
CA LEU A 357 1.90 0.28 -18.47
C LEU A 357 2.93 -0.49 -19.30
N LYS A 358 3.82 -1.27 -18.67
CA LYS A 358 4.71 -2.21 -19.36
C LYS A 358 3.93 -3.26 -20.16
N MET A 359 2.89 -3.85 -19.57
CA MET A 359 2.04 -4.85 -20.24
C MET A 359 1.24 -4.25 -21.41
N LEU A 360 0.76 -3.02 -21.25
CA LEU A 360 0.09 -2.24 -22.29
C LEU A 360 1.04 -1.72 -23.37
N LYS A 361 2.36 -1.83 -23.17
CA LYS A 361 3.41 -1.27 -24.03
C LYS A 361 3.31 0.25 -24.17
N THR A 362 2.82 0.93 -23.13
CA THR A 362 2.73 2.39 -23.03
C THR A 362 3.99 2.95 -22.39
N CYS A 363 4.58 3.97 -23.01
CA CYS A 363 5.78 4.62 -22.51
C CYS A 363 5.44 5.67 -21.45
N ILE A 364 6.34 5.85 -20.48
CA ILE A 364 6.20 6.82 -19.39
C ILE A 364 7.25 7.90 -19.61
N PHE A 365 6.82 9.14 -19.79
CA PHE A 365 7.73 10.27 -19.96
C PHE A 365 8.19 10.85 -18.62
N THR A 366 7.31 10.94 -17.64
CA THR A 366 7.64 11.45 -16.30
C THR A 366 6.67 10.87 -15.28
N ALA A 367 7.14 10.60 -14.06
CA ALA A 367 6.30 10.14 -12.97
C ALA A 367 6.61 10.90 -11.67
N GLU A 368 5.64 11.63 -11.15
CA GLU A 368 5.77 12.34 -9.87
C GLU A 368 4.85 11.73 -8.82
N VAL A 369 5.34 11.56 -7.59
CA VAL A 369 4.52 11.13 -6.46
C VAL A 369 4.43 12.29 -5.47
N GLY A 370 3.27 12.93 -5.45
CA GLY A 370 3.01 14.08 -4.59
C GLY A 370 2.15 13.72 -3.40
N ARG A 371 2.35 14.41 -2.27
CA ARG A 371 1.40 14.38 -1.16
C ARG A 371 0.44 15.56 -1.22
N HIS A 372 -0.86 15.27 -1.13
CA HIS A 372 -1.92 16.27 -1.23
C HIS A 372 -2.91 16.09 -0.08
N VAL A 373 -3.28 17.19 0.57
CA VAL A 373 -4.36 17.18 1.58
C VAL A 373 -5.65 17.65 0.91
N MET A 374 -6.62 16.76 0.78
CA MET A 374 -7.92 17.02 0.15
C MET A 374 -9.04 16.48 1.04
N GLY A 375 -10.06 17.29 1.30
CA GLY A 375 -11.19 16.90 2.17
C GLY A 375 -10.77 16.52 3.60
N GLY A 376 -9.71 17.15 4.14
CA GLY A 376 -9.17 16.84 5.47
C GLY A 376 -8.35 15.53 5.55
N ARG A 377 -8.01 14.92 4.41
CA ARG A 377 -7.21 13.69 4.34
C ARG A 377 -5.97 13.88 3.47
N GLU A 378 -4.88 13.24 3.88
CA GLU A 378 -3.68 13.10 3.05
C GLU A 378 -3.83 11.97 2.00
N TRP A 379 -3.38 12.27 0.79
CA TRP A 379 -3.35 11.37 -0.36
C TRP A 379 -1.96 11.38 -0.99
N GLU A 380 -1.50 10.21 -1.40
CA GLU A 380 -0.33 10.03 -2.24
C GLU A 380 -0.83 9.93 -3.69
N VAL A 381 -0.56 10.96 -4.49
CA VAL A 381 -1.04 11.06 -5.87
C VAL A 381 0.13 10.78 -6.81
N TYR A 382 0.00 9.72 -7.59
CA TYR A 382 0.91 9.36 -8.66
C TYR A 382 0.44 10.06 -9.93
N ARG A 383 1.28 10.92 -10.48
CA ARG A 383 1.05 11.66 -11.72
C ARG A 383 2.00 11.18 -12.77
N ILE A 384 1.48 10.56 -13.83
CA ILE A 384 2.29 9.87 -14.81
C ILE A 384 1.95 10.45 -16.18
N LEU A 385 2.92 11.14 -16.78
CA LEU A 385 2.79 11.64 -18.13
C LEU A 385 3.07 10.47 -19.09
N LEU A 386 2.08 10.14 -19.91
CA LEU A 386 2.14 9.09 -20.91
C LEU A 386 2.64 9.69 -22.22
N ASP A 387 3.54 8.98 -22.90
CA ASP A 387 4.01 9.36 -24.22
C ASP A 387 3.01 8.83 -25.28
N GLU A 388 2.20 9.74 -25.82
CA GLU A 388 1.34 9.51 -26.99
C GLU A 388 2.15 9.61 -28.28
N GLY A 389 3.13 8.72 -28.50
CA GLY A 389 3.81 8.64 -29.79
C GLY A 389 2.81 8.44 -30.97
N ASP A 390 3.28 8.65 -32.21
CA ASP A 390 2.55 8.64 -33.50
C ASP A 390 1.74 7.35 -33.86
N GLY A 391 1.37 6.49 -32.90
CA GLY A 391 0.64 5.25 -33.15
C GLY A 391 -0.05 4.58 -31.96
N LEU A 392 -0.32 5.27 -30.85
CA LEU A 392 -1.12 4.67 -29.77
C LEU A 392 -2.60 4.54 -30.17
N SER A 393 -3.00 3.30 -30.49
CA SER A 393 -4.38 2.92 -30.85
C SER A 393 -5.26 2.56 -29.64
N LEU A 394 -4.76 2.71 -28.40
CA LEU A 394 -5.48 2.35 -27.19
C LEU A 394 -6.30 3.54 -26.68
N SER A 395 -7.60 3.31 -26.42
CA SER A 395 -8.43 4.32 -25.78
C SER A 395 -7.97 4.57 -24.34
N TRP A 396 -8.07 5.81 -23.88
CA TRP A 396 -7.76 6.18 -22.48
C TRP A 396 -8.53 5.31 -21.48
N ASN A 397 -9.80 5.01 -21.77
CA ASN A 397 -10.62 4.12 -20.94
C ASN A 397 -9.98 2.74 -20.73
N LYS A 398 -9.33 2.18 -21.77
CA LYS A 398 -8.66 0.88 -21.66
C LYS A 398 -7.40 0.96 -20.80
N ILE A 399 -6.63 2.03 -20.90
CA ILE A 399 -5.45 2.22 -20.03
C ILE A 399 -5.92 2.36 -18.57
N GLU A 400 -6.95 3.16 -18.33
CA GLU A 400 -7.51 3.36 -16.99
C GLU A 400 -8.02 2.03 -16.38
N GLU A 401 -8.77 1.26 -17.16
CA GLU A 401 -9.33 -0.03 -16.74
C GLU A 401 -8.22 -1.05 -16.41
N GLU A 402 -7.21 -1.18 -17.26
CA GLU A 402 -6.14 -2.17 -17.08
C GLU A 402 -5.19 -1.79 -15.93
N VAL A 403 -4.92 -0.50 -15.75
CA VAL A 403 -4.20 0.01 -14.55
C VAL A 403 -5.02 -0.28 -13.29
N ARG A 404 -6.34 -0.04 -13.32
CA ARG A 404 -7.24 -0.33 -12.20
C ARG A 404 -7.25 -1.83 -11.88
N LYS A 405 -7.36 -2.71 -12.88
CA LYS A 405 -7.29 -4.17 -12.69
C LYS A 405 -5.99 -4.58 -12.02
N MET A 406 -4.84 -4.09 -12.51
CA MET A 406 -3.53 -4.40 -11.93
C MET A 406 -3.44 -3.96 -10.46
N LEU A 407 -3.87 -2.73 -10.16
CA LEU A 407 -3.86 -2.19 -8.80
C LEU A 407 -4.77 -2.97 -7.84
N MET A 408 -5.92 -3.44 -8.33
CA MET A 408 -6.90 -4.20 -7.57
C MET A 408 -6.62 -5.71 -7.57
N GLY A 409 -5.63 -6.18 -8.33
CA GLY A 409 -5.35 -7.61 -8.52
C GLY A 409 -6.49 -8.36 -9.21
N TRP A 410 -7.25 -7.67 -10.07
CA TRP A 410 -8.30 -8.27 -10.89
C TRP A 410 -7.72 -8.84 -12.19
N GLU A 411 -8.39 -9.85 -12.73
CA GLU A 411 -8.02 -10.49 -14.01
C GLU A 411 -8.62 -9.75 -15.20
#